data_AF-A0A441UM77-F1
#
_entry.id   AF-A0A441UM77-F1
#
_cell.length_a   1.000
_cell.length_b   1.000
_cell.length_c   1.000
_cell.angle_alpha   90.00
_cell.angle_beta   90.00
_cell.angle_gamma   90.00
#
_symmetry.space_group_name_H-M   'P 1'
#
loop_
_entity.id
_entity.type
_entity.pdbx_description
1 polymer ?
#
loop_
_entity_poly.entity_id
_entity_poly.type
_entity_poly.pdbx_seq_one_letter_code
_entity_poly.pdbx_strand_id
1 'polypeptide(L)'
;GAAYLLYLAWKAFSARNAARVNDGGAPAALGGIYRRAILMNVTNPKVAIFFLALLPQFAHPERGKVAVQMLMLGGTFMVCLLLCFAAIAFLADPVGAWLRQSTSREAKLHVTASLIFVALSAKLVLA
;
A
#
# COMPACT_ATOMS: atom_id res chain seq x y z
N GLY A 1 -4.28 10.24 -14.07
CA GLY A 1 -3.62 9.00 -13.62
C GLY A 1 -2.26 8.81 -14.26
N ALA A 2 -2.19 8.79 -15.58
CA ALA A 2 -0.97 8.49 -16.35
C ALA A 2 0.21 9.44 -16.03
N ALA A 3 -0.04 10.75 -16.00
CA ALA A 3 0.98 11.73 -15.62
C ALA A 3 1.57 11.48 -14.21
N TYR A 4 0.74 11.08 -13.25
CA TYR A 4 1.19 10.74 -11.90
C TYR A 4 2.01 9.43 -11.88
N LEU A 5 1.63 8.43 -12.68
CA LEU A 5 2.41 7.19 -12.81
C LEU A 5 3.77 7.43 -13.48
N LEU A 6 3.84 8.30 -14.48
CA LEU A 6 5.11 8.74 -15.08
C LEU A 6 5.98 9.50 -14.07
N TYR A 7 5.38 10.37 -13.26
CA TYR A 7 6.08 11.04 -12.17
C TYR A 7 6.64 10.05 -11.14
N LEU A 8 5.87 9.03 -10.74
CA LEU A 8 6.35 7.97 -9.84
C LEU A 8 7.45 7.11 -10.49
N ALA A 9 7.36 6.81 -11.79
CA ALA A 9 8.40 6.11 -12.53
C ALA A 9 9.72 6.89 -12.54
N TRP A 10 9.65 8.20 -12.82
CA TRP A 10 10.82 9.09 -12.74
C TRP A 10 11.42 9.06 -11.34
N LYS A 11 10.58 9.20 -10.30
CA LYS A 11 11.04 9.23 -8.91
C LYS A 11 11.73 7.93 -8.51
N ALA A 12 11.15 6.77 -8.86
CA ALA A 12 11.74 5.47 -8.62
C ALA A 12 13.08 5.30 -9.37
N PHE A 13 13.17 5.75 -10.62
CA PHE A 13 14.40 5.71 -11.40
C PHE A 13 15.49 6.62 -10.84
N SER A 14 15.12 7.80 -10.35
CA SER A 14 16.05 8.77 -9.74
C SER A 14 16.56 8.31 -8.37
N ALA A 15 15.73 7.58 -7.60
CA ALA A 15 16.11 7.02 -6.31
C ALA A 15 17.26 6.01 -6.39
N ARG A 16 17.43 5.33 -7.54
CA ARG A 16 18.60 4.47 -7.83
C ARG A 16 19.93 5.17 -7.58
N ASN A 17 20.02 6.46 -7.88
CA ASN A 17 21.25 7.24 -7.77
C ASN A 17 21.39 7.95 -6.41
N ALA A 18 20.31 8.01 -5.61
CA ALA A 18 20.26 8.72 -4.34
C ALA A 18 20.55 7.83 -3.12
N ALA A 19 20.78 6.53 -3.30
CA ALA A 19 21.01 5.52 -2.25
C ALA A 19 22.26 5.76 -1.36
N ARG A 20 22.87 6.95 -1.41
CA ARG A 20 24.01 7.35 -0.57
C ARG A 20 23.79 8.61 0.26
N VAL A 21 22.64 9.27 0.17
CA VAL A 21 22.36 10.46 0.97
C VAL A 21 21.10 10.21 1.79
N ASN A 22 21.30 9.76 3.03
CA ASN A 22 20.66 10.28 4.25
C ASN A 22 20.34 9.17 5.28
N ASP A 23 21.36 8.72 6.03
CA ASP A 23 21.21 7.93 7.28
C ASP A 23 21.41 8.80 8.54
N GLY A 24 21.14 10.12 8.47
CA GLY A 24 21.33 11.06 9.57
C GLY A 24 20.07 11.46 10.34
N GLY A 25 18.89 11.00 9.93
CA GLY A 25 17.62 11.37 10.57
C GLY A 25 17.36 10.54 11.82
N ALA A 26 17.16 11.20 12.97
CA ALA A 26 16.69 10.52 14.17
C ALA A 26 15.43 9.68 13.85
N PRO A 27 15.33 8.43 14.33
CA PRO A 27 14.17 7.58 14.08
C PRO A 27 12.91 8.33 14.51
N ALA A 28 11.95 8.48 13.60
CA ALA A 28 10.67 9.09 13.95
C ALA A 28 10.03 8.29 15.08
N ALA A 29 9.55 9.00 16.12
CA ALA A 29 8.92 8.34 17.27
C ALA A 29 7.76 7.44 16.79
N LEU A 30 7.73 6.18 17.24
CA LEU A 30 6.73 5.19 16.87
C LEU A 30 5.29 5.72 16.99
N GLY A 31 5.01 6.49 18.06
CA GLY A 31 3.70 7.11 18.25
C GLY A 31 3.32 8.13 17.17
N GLY A 32 4.29 8.88 16.65
CA GLY A 32 4.09 9.82 15.54
C GLY A 32 3.79 9.10 14.22
N ILE A 33 4.50 8.00 13.96
CA ILE A 33 4.27 7.14 12.80
C ILE A 33 2.86 6.53 12.87
N TYR A 34 2.48 5.98 14.02
CA TYR A 34 1.18 5.34 14.21
C TYR A 34 0.01 6.33 14.05
N ARG A 35 0.09 7.51 14.68
CA ARG A 35 -0.92 8.56 14.53
C ARG A 35 -1.04 9.02 13.07
N ARG A 36 0.08 9.19 12.38
CA ARG A 36 0.07 9.58 10.96
C ARG A 36 -0.55 8.51 10.09
N ALA A 37 -0.24 7.24 10.35
CA ALA A 37 -0.82 6.10 9.63
C ALA A 37 -2.33 6.01 9.84
N ILE A 38 -2.82 6.14 11.08
CA ILE A 38 -4.26 6.17 11.38
C ILE A 38 -4.92 7.34 10.64
N LEU A 39 -4.38 8.55 10.79
CA LEU A 39 -5.00 9.73 10.20
C LEU A 39 -5.05 9.61 8.68
N MET A 40 -3.98 9.15 8.03
CA MET A 40 -3.94 8.92 6.59
C MET A 40 -4.94 7.85 6.15
N ASN A 41 -5.15 6.79 6.95
CA ASN A 41 -6.09 5.73 6.61
C ASN A 41 -7.54 6.19 6.80
N VAL A 42 -7.87 6.82 7.92
CA VAL A 42 -9.21 7.33 8.24
C VAL A 42 -9.64 8.42 7.28
N THR A 43 -8.71 9.29 6.86
CA THR A 43 -8.98 10.36 5.88
C THR A 43 -9.03 9.85 4.45
N ASN A 44 -8.79 8.56 4.18
CA ASN A 44 -8.84 8.00 2.83
C ASN A 44 -10.29 7.66 2.43
N PRO A 45 -10.97 8.49 1.62
CA PRO A 45 -12.37 8.27 1.26
C PRO A 45 -12.56 7.01 0.42
N LYS A 46 -11.50 6.51 -0.24
CA LYS A 46 -11.57 5.33 -1.10
C LYS A 46 -12.02 4.10 -0.33
N VAL A 47 -11.51 3.93 0.89
CA VAL A 47 -11.85 2.77 1.74
C VAL A 47 -13.31 2.85 2.17
N ALA A 48 -13.76 4.01 2.64
CA ALA A 48 -15.14 4.22 3.03
C ALA A 48 -16.12 4.00 1.86
N ILE A 49 -15.83 4.58 0.69
CA ILE A 49 -16.65 4.42 -0.52
C ILE A 49 -16.70 2.95 -0.96
N PHE A 50 -15.56 2.25 -0.94
CA PHE A 50 -15.51 0.82 -1.26
C PHE A 50 -16.42 0.00 -0.35
N PHE A 51 -16.34 0.19 0.96
CA PHE A 51 -17.19 -0.54 1.90
C PHE A 51 -18.67 -0.18 1.77
N LEU A 52 -19.01 1.10 1.59
CA LEU A 52 -20.40 1.53 1.38
C LEU A 52 -20.98 1.01 0.07
N ALA A 53 -20.17 0.90 -0.98
CA ALA A 53 -20.63 0.36 -2.26
C ALA A 53 -20.73 -1.17 -2.24
N LEU A 54 -19.78 -1.86 -1.59
CA LEU A 54 -19.63 -3.31 -1.70
C LEU A 54 -20.34 -4.07 -0.59
N LEU A 55 -20.16 -3.71 0.68
CA LEU A 55 -20.67 -4.51 1.81
C LEU A 55 -22.19 -4.63 1.84
N PRO A 56 -22.99 -3.55 1.65
CA PRO A 56 -24.44 -3.65 1.73
C PRO A 56 -25.04 -4.67 0.76
N GLN A 57 -24.37 -4.95 -0.37
CA GLN A 57 -24.80 -5.94 -1.34
C GLN A 57 -24.78 -7.38 -0.81
N PHE A 58 -24.02 -7.62 0.27
CA PHE A 58 -23.93 -8.92 0.94
C PHE A 58 -24.82 -9.02 2.19
N ALA A 59 -25.53 -7.95 2.56
CA ALA A 59 -26.49 -8.00 3.66
C ALA A 59 -27.89 -8.32 3.17
N HIS A 60 -28.53 -9.20 3.93
CA HIS A 60 -29.87 -9.71 3.68
C HIS A 60 -30.77 -9.25 4.83
N PRO A 61 -31.63 -8.22 4.65
CA PRO A 61 -32.54 -7.73 5.69
C PRO A 61 -33.42 -8.83 6.29
N GLU A 62 -33.79 -9.81 5.47
CA GLU A 62 -34.57 -11.00 5.83
C GLU A 62 -33.86 -11.95 6.81
N ARG A 63 -32.53 -11.86 6.97
CA ARG A 63 -31.72 -12.70 7.86
C ARG A 63 -31.34 -12.02 9.18
N GLY A 64 -31.90 -10.85 9.48
CA GLY A 64 -31.72 -10.14 10.74
C GLY A 64 -31.25 -8.68 10.58
N LYS A 65 -30.77 -8.08 11.67
CA LYS A 65 -30.37 -6.67 11.69
C LYS A 65 -29.16 -6.42 10.77
N VAL A 66 -29.35 -5.64 9.71
CA VAL A 66 -28.32 -5.27 8.73
C VAL A 66 -27.06 -4.71 9.41
N ALA A 67 -27.20 -3.91 10.46
CA ALA A 67 -26.07 -3.36 11.22
C ALA A 67 -25.15 -4.44 11.81
N VAL A 68 -25.72 -5.55 12.30
CA VAL A 68 -24.93 -6.66 12.85
C VAL A 68 -24.21 -7.42 11.74
N GLN A 69 -24.89 -7.66 10.61
CA GLN A 69 -24.28 -8.30 9.44
C GLN A 69 -23.12 -7.44 8.89
N MET A 70 -23.29 -6.11 8.82
CA MET A 70 -22.23 -5.18 8.43
C MET A 70 -21.01 -5.26 9.36
N LEU A 71 -21.23 -5.28 10.68
CA LEU A 71 -20.16 -5.42 11.66
C LEU A 71 -19.41 -6.76 11.52
N MET A 72 -20.14 -7.86 11.30
CA MET A 72 -19.54 -9.18 11.06
C MET A 72 -18.70 -9.20 9.78
N LEU A 73 -19.27 -8.75 8.65
CA LEU A 73 -18.57 -8.72 7.36
C LEU A 73 -17.33 -7.81 7.41
N GLY A 74 -17.46 -6.62 8.00
CA GLY A 74 -16.34 -5.70 8.22
C GLY A 74 -15.27 -6.31 9.13
N GLY A 75 -15.68 -6.99 10.20
CA GLY A 75 -14.77 -7.71 11.10
C GLY A 75 -13.99 -8.82 10.39
N THR A 76 -14.69 -9.67 9.63
CA THR A 76 -14.05 -10.72 8.81
C THR A 76 -13.06 -10.13 7.82
N PHE A 77 -13.45 -9.07 7.11
CA PHE A 77 -12.54 -8.38 6.20
C PHE A 77 -11.30 -7.86 6.93
N MET A 78 -11.46 -7.27 8.12
CA MET A 78 -10.36 -6.73 8.90
C MET A 78 -9.38 -7.83 9.36
N VAL A 79 -9.90 -9.00 9.74
CA VAL A 79 -9.07 -10.17 10.08
C VAL A 79 -8.28 -10.65 8.87
N CYS A 80 -8.93 -10.80 7.70
CA CYS A 80 -8.23 -11.16 6.47
C CYS A 80 -7.15 -10.14 6.13
N LEU A 81 -7.46 -8.85 6.25
CA LEU A 81 -6.54 -7.76 5.96
C LEU A 81 -5.32 -7.80 6.89
N LEU A 82 -5.54 -8.02 8.20
CA LEU A 82 -4.49 -8.17 9.19
C LEU A 82 -3.58 -9.36 8.86
N LEU A 83 -4.16 -10.52 8.52
CA LEU A 83 -3.39 -11.71 8.17
C LEU A 83 -2.54 -11.49 6.91
N CYS A 84 -3.12 -10.89 5.87
CA CYS A 84 -2.40 -10.58 4.63
C CYS A 84 -1.24 -9.61 4.90
N PHE A 85 -1.48 -8.51 5.63
CA PHE A 85 -0.43 -7.53 5.92
C PHE A 85 0.64 -8.08 6.87
N ALA A 86 0.25 -8.89 7.86
CA ALA A 86 1.21 -9.57 8.73
C ALA A 86 2.11 -10.51 7.92
N ALA A 87 1.53 -11.35 7.05
CA ALA A 87 2.27 -12.23 6.18
C ALA A 87 3.25 -11.46 5.28
N ILE A 88 2.80 -10.35 4.67
CA ILE A 88 3.67 -9.48 3.86
C ILE A 88 4.80 -8.89 4.72
N ALA A 89 4.51 -8.39 5.92
CA ALA A 89 5.50 -7.80 6.80
C ALA A 89 6.60 -8.81 7.19
N PHE A 90 6.21 -10.02 7.60
CA PHE A 90 7.16 -11.08 7.96
C PHE A 90 7.99 -11.55 6.75
N LEU A 91 7.41 -11.59 5.56
CA LEU A 91 8.13 -11.96 4.34
C LEU A 91 9.02 -10.81 3.81
N ALA A 92 8.67 -9.56 4.09
CA ALA A 92 9.41 -8.40 3.65
C ALA A 92 10.71 -8.19 4.41
N ASP A 93 10.80 -8.59 5.68
CA ASP A 93 12.02 -8.48 6.50
C ASP A 93 13.24 -9.19 5.89
N PRO A 94 13.19 -10.50 5.55
CA PRO A 94 14.34 -11.18 4.93
C PRO A 94 14.67 -10.63 3.54
N VAL A 95 13.65 -10.23 2.76
CA VAL A 95 13.85 -9.62 1.45
C VAL A 95 14.55 -8.26 1.58
N GLY A 96 14.13 -7.43 2.53
CA GLY A 96 14.75 -6.14 2.82
C GLY A 96 16.20 -6.29 3.28
N ALA A 97 16.49 -7.26 4.16
CA ALA A 97 17.85 -7.57 4.58
C ALA A 97 18.73 -8.03 3.41
N TRP A 98 18.21 -8.88 2.51
CA TRP A 98 18.92 -9.38 1.33
C TRP A 98 19.15 -8.29 0.26
N LEU A 99 18.22 -7.36 0.10
CA LEU A 99 18.34 -6.22 -0.81
C LEU A 99 19.42 -5.24 -0.36
N ARG A 100 19.47 -4.93 0.95
CA ARG A 100 20.47 -4.01 1.54
C ARG A 100 21.91 -4.52 1.46
N GLN A 101 22.12 -5.81 1.17
CA GLN A 101 23.46 -6.38 1.01
C GLN A 101 24.13 -6.04 -0.33
N SER A 102 23.40 -5.52 -1.33
CA SER A 102 23.98 -5.21 -2.64
C SER A 102 23.29 -4.04 -3.33
N THR A 103 24.06 -2.98 -3.59
CA THR A 103 23.64 -1.80 -4.36
C THR A 103 23.11 -2.15 -5.75
N SER A 104 23.63 -3.20 -6.38
CA SER A 104 23.13 -3.69 -7.67
C SER A 104 21.75 -4.33 -7.59
N ARG A 105 21.38 -4.94 -6.45
CA ARG A 105 20.04 -5.55 -6.25
C ARG A 105 18.99 -4.48 -5.98
N GLU A 106 19.32 -3.50 -5.16
CA GLU A 106 18.49 -2.31 -4.92
C GLU A 106 18.26 -1.52 -6.21
N ALA A 107 19.31 -1.32 -7.02
CA ALA A 107 19.19 -0.67 -8.32
C ALA A 107 18.27 -1.44 -9.29
N LYS A 108 18.34 -2.78 -9.33
CA LYS A 108 17.45 -3.60 -10.15
C LYS A 108 15.99 -3.49 -9.70
N LEU A 109 15.72 -3.44 -8.39
CA LEU A 109 14.37 -3.26 -7.85
C LEU A 109 13.76 -1.91 -8.26
N HIS A 110 14.55 -0.84 -8.17
CA HIS A 110 14.08 0.50 -8.59
C HIS A 110 13.81 0.57 -10.10
N VAL A 111 14.62 -0.11 -10.93
CA VAL A 111 14.39 -0.19 -12.38
C VAL A 111 13.14 -1.00 -12.70
N THR A 112 12.93 -2.17 -12.08
CA THR A 112 11.72 -2.96 -12.32
C THR A 112 10.46 -2.24 -11.86
N ALA A 113 10.49 -1.57 -10.69
CA ALA A 113 9.38 -0.73 -10.24
C ALA A 113 9.07 0.40 -11.24
N SER A 114 10.11 1.06 -11.76
CA SER A 114 9.96 2.14 -12.76
C SER A 114 9.33 1.61 -14.05
N LEU A 115 9.79 0.45 -14.55
CA LEU A 115 9.22 -0.20 -15.73
C LEU A 115 7.75 -0.56 -15.56
N ILE A 116 7.37 -1.09 -14.38
CA ILE A 116 5.97 -1.40 -14.06
C ILE A 116 5.12 -0.12 -14.11
N PHE A 117 5.58 0.98 -13.52
CA PHE A 117 4.83 2.25 -13.55
C PHE A 117 4.69 2.83 -14.96
N VAL A 118 5.74 2.75 -15.79
CA VAL A 118 5.65 3.15 -17.21
C VAL A 118 4.66 2.29 -17.96
N ALA A 119 4.70 0.97 -17.79
CA ALA A 119 3.78 0.04 -18.44
C ALA A 119 2.32 0.29 -18.03
N LEU A 120 2.06 0.51 -16.74
CA LEU A 120 0.73 0.87 -16.24
C LEU A 120 0.26 2.21 -16.77
N SER A 121 1.16 3.19 -16.89
CA SER A 121 0.84 4.49 -17.48
C SER A 121 0.44 4.35 -18.95
N ALA A 122 1.24 3.63 -19.74
CA ALA A 122 0.94 3.36 -21.15
C ALA A 122 -0.41 2.65 -21.30
N LYS A 123 -0.68 1.62 -20.49
CA LYS A 123 -1.98 0.94 -20.47
C LYS A 123 -3.13 1.91 -20.19
N LEU A 124 -2.96 2.84 -19.25
CA LEU A 124 -4.01 3.80 -18.88
C LEU A 124 -4.25 4.88 -19.94
N VAL A 125 -3.25 5.21 -20.77
CA VAL A 125 -3.41 6.14 -21.89
C VAL A 125 -4.07 5.46 -23.09
N LEU A 126 -3.84 4.15 -23.25
CA LEU A 126 -4.36 3.34 -24.35
C LEU A 126 -5.72 2.70 -24.07
N ALA A 127 -6.21 2.75 -22.82
CA ALA A 127 -7.50 2.22 -22.38
C ALA A 127 -8.55 3.33 -22.29
#